data_AF-A0A2H0IB09-F1
#
_entry.id   AF-A0A2H0IB09-F1
#
_cell.length_a   1.000
_cell.length_b   1.000
_cell.length_c   1.000
_cell.angle_alpha   90.00
_cell.angle_beta   90.00
_cell.angle_gamma   90.00
#
_symmetry.space_group_name_H-M   'P 1'
#
loop_
_entity.id
_entity.type
_entity.pdbx_description
1 polymer ?
#
loop_
_entity_poly.entity_id
_entity_poly.type
_entity_poly.pdbx_seq_one_letter_code
_entity_poly.pdbx_strand_id
1 'polypeptide(L)'
;MHNQPDVSVIIVNYNTADLITRCLDDLHKQVGVTFEIIVVDNASADNSCERIRSYLSDKLKLIESQENLGFNRGNNLAAKSAAGDYRRDK
;
A
#
# COMPACT_ATOMS: atom_id res chain seq x y z
N MET A 1 4.33 21.28 7.17
CA MET A 1 5.63 20.58 7.10
C MET A 1 5.29 19.11 6.87
N HIS A 2 5.56 18.56 5.70
CA HIS A 2 5.35 17.12 5.48
C HIS A 2 6.52 16.38 6.13
N ASN A 3 6.28 15.83 7.32
CA ASN A 3 7.23 14.95 7.95
C ASN A 3 7.30 13.68 7.09
N GLN A 4 8.45 13.42 6.48
CA GLN A 4 8.69 12.27 5.62
C GLN A 4 8.47 10.98 6.45
N PRO A 5 7.74 9.96 5.94
CA PRO A 5 7.48 8.74 6.71
C PRO A 5 8.79 7.98 6.96
N ASP A 6 8.90 7.30 8.11
CA ASP A 6 10.06 6.44 8.42
C ASP A 6 10.08 5.21 7.49
N VAL A 7 8.92 4.71 7.07
CA VAL A 7 8.78 3.49 6.25
C VAL A 7 7.70 3.64 5.17
N SER A 8 7.94 3.08 3.98
CA SER A 8 6.89 2.84 2.98
C SER A 8 6.52 1.36 2.95
N VAL A 9 5.25 1.04 3.22
CA VAL A 9 4.71 -0.32 3.12
C VAL A 9 4.16 -0.53 1.72
N ILE A 10 4.79 -1.41 0.93
CA ILE A 10 4.37 -1.75 -0.43
C ILE A 10 3.59 -3.06 -0.40
N ILE A 11 2.39 -3.05 -0.99
CA ILE A 11 1.53 -4.23 -1.09
C ILE A 11 1.11 -4.40 -2.54
N VAL A 12 1.41 -5.55 -3.14
CA VAL A 12 0.85 -5.95 -4.44
C VAL A 12 -0.34 -6.87 -4.17
N ASN A 13 -1.53 -6.44 -4.57
CA ASN A 13 -2.80 -7.15 -4.36
C ASN A 13 -3.32 -7.72 -5.68
N TYR A 14 -3.87 -8.95 -5.65
CA TYR A 14 -4.55 -9.54 -6.81
C TYR A 14 -5.63 -10.52 -6.35
N ASN A 15 -6.91 -10.20 -6.58
CA ASN A 15 -8.06 -11.04 -6.25
C ASN A 15 -8.09 -11.50 -4.78
N THR A 16 -7.74 -10.60 -3.87
CA THR A 16 -7.62 -10.90 -2.43
C THR A 16 -8.30 -9.86 -1.54
N ALA A 17 -9.51 -9.41 -1.92
CA ALA A 17 -10.25 -8.33 -1.26
C ALA A 17 -10.31 -8.45 0.28
N ASP A 18 -10.65 -9.62 0.82
CA ASP A 18 -10.75 -9.81 2.28
C ASP A 18 -9.38 -9.82 2.98
N LEU A 19 -8.31 -10.23 2.28
CA LEU A 19 -6.97 -10.23 2.85
C LEU A 19 -6.39 -8.82 2.90
N ILE A 20 -6.56 -8.03 1.83
CA ILE A 20 -6.07 -6.66 1.80
C ILE A 20 -6.79 -5.79 2.83
N THR A 21 -8.11 -5.95 3.00
CA THR A 21 -8.86 -5.26 4.06
C THR A 21 -8.30 -5.57 5.44
N ARG A 22 -8.11 -6.85 5.79
CA ARG A 22 -7.51 -7.24 7.08
C ARG A 22 -6.10 -6.69 7.27
N CYS A 23 -5.29 -6.71 6.21
CA CYS A 23 -3.94 -6.15 6.24
C CYS A 23 -3.95 -4.64 6.52
N LEU A 24 -4.85 -3.89 5.87
CA LEU A 24 -5.02 -2.45 6.10
C LEU A 24 -5.50 -2.16 7.53
N ASP A 25 -6.43 -2.95 8.06
CA ASP A 25 -6.88 -2.84 9.46
C ASP A 25 -5.73 -3.02 10.45
N ASP A 26 -4.89 -4.03 10.23
CA ASP A 26 -3.77 -4.32 11.13
C ASP A 26 -2.65 -3.29 11.01
N LEU A 27 -2.41 -2.75 9.81
CA LEU A 27 -1.50 -1.63 9.61
C LEU A 27 -2.01 -0.37 10.32
N HIS A 28 -3.31 -0.07 10.27
CA HIS A 28 -3.87 1.12 10.93
C HIS A 28 -3.71 1.10 12.46
N LYS A 29 -3.62 -0.09 13.06
CA LYS A 29 -3.39 -0.26 14.50
C LYS A 29 -1.93 -0.06 14.92
N GLN A 30 -0.98 0.03 13.97
CA GLN A 30 0.44 0.18 14.29
C GLN A 30 0.74 1.58 14.83
N VAL A 31 1.55 1.62 15.89
CA VAL A 31 1.98 2.84 16.59
C VAL A 31 3.49 2.83 16.78
N GLY A 32 4.09 4.00 17.03
CA GLY A 32 5.53 4.12 17.30
C GLY A 32 6.43 4.21 16.05
N VAL A 33 5.86 4.10 14.85
CA VAL A 33 6.54 4.31 13.57
C VAL A 33 5.64 5.12 12.63
N THR A 34 6.20 6.08 11.90
CA THR A 34 5.45 6.78 10.85
C THR A 34 5.62 6.05 9.53
N PHE A 35 4.53 5.80 8.83
CA PHE A 35 4.57 5.10 7.55
C PHE A 35 3.48 5.57 6.60
N GLU A 36 3.70 5.31 5.33
CA GLU A 36 2.67 5.33 4.28
C GLU A 36 2.43 3.90 3.77
N ILE A 37 1.27 3.70 3.17
CA ILE A 37 0.85 2.44 2.56
C ILE A 37 0.63 2.69 1.07
N ILE A 38 1.28 1.90 0.23
CA ILE A 38 1.13 1.95 -1.23
C ILE A 38 0.65 0.58 -1.69
N VAL A 39 -0.61 0.52 -2.12
CA VAL A 39 -1.21 -0.70 -2.66
C VAL A 39 -1.21 -0.61 -4.18
N VAL A 40 -0.66 -1.62 -4.85
CA VAL A 40 -0.84 -1.84 -6.28
C VAL A 40 -1.89 -2.92 -6.44
N ASP A 41 -3.07 -2.55 -6.95
CA ASP A 41 -4.02 -3.56 -7.40
C ASP A 41 -3.65 -4.03 -8.81
N ASN A 42 -3.45 -5.33 -8.96
CA ASN A 42 -2.86 -5.94 -10.14
C ASN A 42 -3.93 -6.41 -11.14
N ALA A 43 -4.87 -5.51 -11.45
CA ALA A 43 -6.07 -5.78 -12.25
C ALA A 43 -6.95 -6.88 -11.64
N SER A 44 -7.31 -6.73 -10.37
CA SER A 44 -8.25 -7.62 -9.71
C SER A 44 -9.62 -7.56 -10.38
N ALA A 45 -10.27 -8.72 -10.47
CA ALA A 45 -11.63 -8.87 -10.98
C ALA A 45 -12.67 -8.96 -9.84
N ASP A 46 -12.22 -8.98 -8.59
CA ASP A 46 -13.07 -8.92 -7.40
C ASP A 46 -13.31 -7.46 -6.94
N ASN A 47 -13.84 -7.27 -5.73
CA ASN A 47 -14.08 -5.96 -5.18
C ASN A 47 -12.88 -5.36 -4.41
N SER A 48 -11.65 -5.81 -4.66
CA SER A 48 -10.45 -5.32 -3.99
C SER A 48 -10.32 -3.80 -4.06
N CYS A 49 -10.37 -3.22 -5.28
CA CYS A 49 -10.24 -1.76 -5.45
C CYS A 49 -11.33 -0.98 -4.70
N GLU A 50 -12.58 -1.46 -4.75
CA GLU A 50 -13.68 -0.84 -4.02
C GLU A 50 -13.42 -0.83 -2.51
N ARG A 51 -13.03 -1.99 -1.96
CA ARG A 51 -12.70 -2.11 -0.53
C ARG A 51 -11.54 -1.21 -0.15
N ILE A 52 -10.47 -1.17 -0.94
CA ILE A 52 -9.31 -0.32 -0.66
C ILE A 52 -9.70 1.17 -0.71
N ARG A 53 -10.48 1.60 -1.71
CA ARG A 53 -10.96 3.00 -1.80
C ARG A 53 -11.89 3.40 -0.64
N SER A 54 -12.58 2.44 -0.02
CA SER A 54 -13.42 2.70 1.15
C SER A 54 -12.61 3.06 2.41
N TYR A 55 -11.31 2.77 2.44
CA TYR A 55 -10.43 3.22 3.54
C TYR A 55 -10.10 4.70 3.40
N LEU A 56 -10.74 5.52 4.25
CA LEU A 56 -10.41 6.93 4.37
C LEU A 56 -9.13 7.08 5.21
N SER A 57 -7.97 7.13 4.55
CA SER A 57 -6.69 7.37 5.21
C SER A 57 -5.75 8.19 4.34
N ASP A 58 -5.25 9.30 4.88
CA ASP A 58 -4.22 10.13 4.22
C ASP A 58 -2.88 9.40 4.04
N LYS A 59 -2.71 8.26 4.71
CA LYS A 59 -1.51 7.41 4.61
C LYS A 59 -1.59 6.39 3.48
N LEU A 60 -2.76 6.20 2.84
CA LEU A 60 -3.00 5.14 1.86
C LEU A 60 -3.01 5.70 0.43
N LYS A 61 -2.22 5.09 -0.44
CA LYS A 61 -2.22 5.33 -1.89
C LYS A 61 -2.58 4.04 -2.60
N LEU A 62 -3.56 4.10 -3.51
CA LEU A 62 -3.93 3.00 -4.38
C LEU A 62 -3.46 3.29 -5.81
N ILE A 63 -2.76 2.33 -6.41
CA ILE A 63 -2.36 2.32 -7.82
C ILE A 63 -3.09 1.16 -8.49
N GLU A 64 -4.02 1.46 -9.40
CA GLU A 64 -4.78 0.45 -10.12
C GLU A 64 -4.10 0.15 -11.46
N SER A 65 -3.52 -1.05 -11.57
CA SER A 65 -2.95 -1.52 -12.83
C SER A 65 -4.04 -1.98 -13.78
N GLN A 66 -3.87 -1.68 -15.07
CA GLN A 66 -4.80 -2.12 -16.13
C GLN A 66 -4.64 -3.62 -16.48
N GLU A 67 -3.50 -4.21 -16.11
CA GLU A 67 -3.18 -5.63 -16.33
C GLU A 67 -2.48 -6.22 -15.09
N ASN A 68 -2.44 -7.55 -15.00
CA ASN A 68 -1.63 -8.22 -13.98
C ASN A 68 -0.15 -8.17 -14.37
N LEU A 69 0.61 -7.32 -13.68
CA LEU A 69 2.03 -7.08 -13.93
C LEU A 69 2.96 -8.16 -13.34
N GLY A 70 2.40 -9.09 -12.55
CA GLY A 70 3.17 -9.97 -11.67
C GLY A 70 3.87 -9.23 -10.52
N PHE A 71 4.51 -10.00 -9.63
CA PHE A 71 5.05 -9.50 -8.36
C PHE A 71 6.13 -8.43 -8.54
N ASN A 72 7.16 -8.69 -9.34
CA ASN A 72 8.32 -7.80 -9.47
C ASN A 72 7.96 -6.43 -10.08
N ARG A 73 7.19 -6.42 -11.16
CA ARG A 73 6.78 -5.16 -11.82
C ARG A 73 5.81 -4.37 -10.94
N GLY A 74 4.89 -5.04 -10.23
CA GLY A 74 4.01 -4.39 -9.25
C GLY A 74 4.80 -3.70 -8.14
N ASN A 75 5.76 -4.38 -7.52
CA ASN A 75 6.62 -3.78 -6.50
C ASN A 75 7.42 -2.60 -7.03
N ASN A 76 8.03 -2.75 -8.22
CA ASN A 76 8.81 -1.68 -8.84
C ASN A 76 7.94 -0.46 -9.22
N LEU A 77 6.66 -0.67 -9.53
CA LEU A 77 5.72 0.42 -9.77
C LEU A 77 5.46 1.22 -8.49
N ALA A 78 5.14 0.54 -7.38
CA ALA A 78 4.94 1.20 -6.09
C ALA A 78 6.20 1.88 -5.56
N ALA A 79 7.37 1.26 -5.71
CA ALA A 79 8.64 1.80 -5.22
C ALA A 79 8.97 3.18 -5.78
N LYS A 80 8.50 3.50 -7.01
CA LYS A 80 8.67 4.84 -7.62
C LYS A 80 7.85 5.92 -6.92
N SER A 81 6.81 5.55 -6.17
CA SER A 81 5.92 6.46 -5.44
C SER A 81 6.19 6.47 -3.92
N ALA A 82 7.13 5.64 -3.46
CA ALA A 82 7.55 5.56 -2.07
C ALA A 82 8.40 6.78 -1.68
N ALA A 83 8.10 7.34 -0.51
CA ALA A 83 8.76 8.50 0.08
C ALA A 83 9.44 8.19 1.42
N GLY A 84 9.34 6.95 1.92
CA GLY A 84 9.89 6.52 3.20
C GLY A 84 11.42 6.62 3.26
N ASP A 85 11.92 7.15 4.36
CA ASP A 85 13.36 7.28 4.66
C ASP A 85 13.70 6.45 5.89
N TYR A 86 13.95 5.15 5.69
CA TYR A 86 14.29 4.26 6.80
C TYR A 86 15.69 4.59 7.33
N ARG A 87 15.73 5.19 8.52
CA ARG A 87 16.99 5.48 9.24
C ARG A 87 17.36 4.32 10.15
N ARG A 88 18.61 3.86 10.05
CA ARG A 88 19.14 2.70 10.80
C ARG A 88 19.57 3.04 12.24
N ASP A 89 19.44 4.31 12.62
CA ASP A 89 20.15 4.96 13.72
C ASP A 89 19.22 5.41 14.87
N LYS A 90 18.04 4.80 14.98
CA LYS A 90 17.16 4.89 16.16
C LYS A 90 17.07 3.56 16.90
#